data_AF-A0A937NKF6-F1
#
_entry.id   AF-A0A937NKF6-F1
#
_cell.length_a   1.000
_cell.length_b   1.000
_cell.length_c   1.000
_cell.angle_alpha   90.00
_cell.angle_beta   90.00
_cell.angle_gamma   90.00
#
_symmetry.space_group_name_H-M   'P 1'
#
loop_
_entity.id
_entity.type
_entity.pdbx_description
1 polymer ?
#
loop_
_entity_poly.entity_id
_entity_poly.type
_entity_poly.pdbx_seq_one_letter_code
_entity_poly.pdbx_strand_id
1 'polypeptide(L)'
;MRLLRKTAKGLGILWSRLTRQGLRVTALWAADHGVRIIAGAPIRNLSQITPHLHVGGQYRRRGWPRLASRGVVAVVNMRVGFDDNDAGIAPERYLYLPTVDNDAPTLEQLHAGVAFIVEEIAQGGGVYVHCGSGVGRAATMAAAYLVSTGLTPDRAWMRIREVRPFIRPAPVQVAQVERFVGTLVYW
;
A
#
# COMPACT_ATOMS: atom_id res chain seq x y z
N MET A 1 17.98 7.64 -26.00
CA MET A 1 17.15 8.63 -25.25
C MET A 1 16.26 8.04 -24.16
N ARG A 2 15.51 6.93 -24.38
CA ARG A 2 14.57 6.36 -23.38
C ARG A 2 15.25 5.83 -22.10
N LEU A 3 16.41 5.19 -22.24
CA LEU A 3 17.18 4.64 -21.10
C LEU A 3 17.73 5.75 -20.21
N LEU A 4 18.36 6.77 -20.80
CA LEU A 4 18.87 7.96 -20.10
C LEU A 4 17.79 8.69 -19.29
N ARG A 5 16.57 8.83 -19.82
CA ARG A 5 15.45 9.43 -19.09
C ARG A 5 15.02 8.59 -17.88
N LYS A 6 15.04 7.25 -18.01
CA LYS A 6 14.72 6.34 -16.89
C LYS A 6 15.78 6.39 -15.80
N THR A 7 17.06 6.40 -16.17
CA THR A 7 18.16 6.48 -15.21
C THR A 7 18.16 7.83 -14.48
N ALA A 8 17.98 8.94 -15.19
CA ALA A 8 17.85 10.27 -14.59
C ALA A 8 16.66 10.35 -13.61
N LYS A 9 15.49 9.80 -13.99
CA LYS A 9 14.33 9.72 -13.09
C LYS A 9 14.62 8.90 -11.83
N GLY A 10 15.31 7.76 -11.98
CA GLY A 10 15.71 6.91 -10.85
C GLY A 10 16.64 7.65 -9.88
N LEU A 11 17.65 8.34 -10.40
CA LEU A 11 18.58 9.16 -9.61
C LEU A 11 17.85 10.31 -8.89
N GLY A 12 16.92 10.99 -9.57
CA GLY A 12 16.12 12.04 -8.95
C GLY A 12 15.23 11.54 -7.80
N ILE A 13 14.63 10.36 -7.93
CA ILE A 13 13.84 9.74 -6.85
C ILE A 13 14.74 9.38 -5.67
N LEU A 14 15.89 8.77 -5.94
CA LEU A 14 16.85 8.39 -4.88
C LEU A 14 17.36 9.63 -4.14
N TRP A 15 17.76 10.68 -4.87
CA TRP A 15 18.20 11.94 -4.29
C TRP A 15 17.12 12.62 -3.45
N SER A 16 15.89 12.71 -3.97
CA SER A 16 14.74 13.25 -3.22
C SER A 16 14.46 12.49 -1.92
N ARG A 17 14.65 11.16 -1.92
CA ARG A 17 14.46 10.35 -0.70
C ARG A 17 15.59 10.55 0.29
N LEU A 18 16.84 10.52 -0.17
CA LEU A 18 18.02 10.75 0.68
C LEU A 18 17.92 12.09 1.39
N THR A 19 17.61 13.16 0.66
CA THR A 19 17.54 14.53 1.21
C THR A 19 16.33 14.78 2.11
N ARG A 20 15.19 14.09 1.88
CA ARG A 20 13.95 14.34 2.65
C ARG A 20 13.66 13.32 3.76
N GLN A 21 14.21 12.11 3.68
CA GLN A 21 13.92 11.01 4.61
C GLN A 21 15.19 10.46 5.28
N GLY A 22 16.38 10.89 4.85
CA GLY A 22 17.65 10.41 5.36
C GLY A 22 18.07 9.05 4.79
N LEU A 23 19.31 8.67 5.09
CA LEU A 23 19.96 7.48 4.55
C LEU A 23 19.23 6.19 4.94
N ARG A 24 18.93 6.03 6.24
CA ARG A 24 18.34 4.80 6.78
C ARG A 24 16.98 4.46 6.14
N VAL A 25 16.07 5.43 6.09
CA VAL A 25 14.72 5.24 5.53
C VAL A 25 14.79 4.96 4.03
N THR A 26 15.70 5.64 3.34
CA THR A 26 15.94 5.42 1.90
C THR A 26 16.50 4.03 1.62
N ALA A 27 17.44 3.55 2.45
CA ALA A 27 18.00 2.21 2.33
C ALA A 27 16.93 1.12 2.54
N LEU A 28 16.04 1.27 3.53
CA LEU A 28 14.92 0.35 3.74
C LEU A 28 13.96 0.30 2.54
N TRP A 29 13.65 1.45 1.96
CA TRP A 29 12.83 1.53 0.75
C TRP A 29 13.50 0.82 -0.44
N ALA A 30 14.79 1.07 -0.66
CA ALA A 30 15.56 0.45 -1.73
C ALA A 30 15.66 -1.07 -1.55
N ALA A 31 15.90 -1.53 -0.32
CA ALA A 31 15.95 -2.94 0.03
C ALA A 31 14.60 -3.65 -0.22
N ASP A 32 13.47 -3.08 0.23
CA ASP A 32 12.14 -3.63 -0.06
C ASP A 32 11.88 -3.70 -1.57
N HIS A 33 12.27 -2.66 -2.32
CA HIS A 33 12.13 -2.67 -3.77
C HIS A 33 12.97 -3.77 -4.44
N GLY A 34 14.23 -3.92 -4.05
CA GLY A 34 15.13 -4.97 -4.54
C GLY A 34 14.60 -6.38 -4.24
N VAL A 35 14.17 -6.62 -2.99
CA VAL A 35 13.59 -7.91 -2.58
C VAL A 35 12.32 -8.22 -3.37
N ARG A 36 11.44 -7.25 -3.63
CA ARG A 36 10.26 -7.46 -4.49
C ARG A 36 10.65 -7.79 -5.94
N ILE A 37 11.71 -7.18 -6.46
CA ILE A 37 12.21 -7.53 -7.79
C ILE A 37 12.75 -8.95 -7.81
N ILE A 38 13.46 -9.40 -6.79
CA ILE A 38 14.08 -10.74 -6.75
C ILE A 38 13.05 -11.80 -6.35
N ALA A 39 12.53 -11.74 -5.12
CA ALA A 39 11.64 -12.72 -4.51
C ALA A 39 10.16 -12.56 -4.90
N GLY A 40 9.77 -11.45 -5.53
CA GLY A 40 8.39 -11.21 -5.97
C GLY A 40 7.43 -10.74 -4.88
N ALA A 41 7.84 -10.68 -3.61
CA ALA A 41 7.01 -10.26 -2.47
C ALA A 41 7.77 -9.24 -1.60
N PRO A 42 7.08 -8.36 -0.87
CA PRO A 42 7.73 -7.39 0.03
C PRO A 42 8.36 -8.07 1.24
N ILE A 43 9.32 -7.35 1.85
CA ILE A 43 9.93 -7.76 3.12
C ILE A 43 8.82 -7.78 4.19
N ARG A 44 8.63 -8.91 4.88
CA ARG A 44 7.52 -9.12 5.83
C ARG A 44 7.44 -8.01 6.88
N ASN A 45 8.56 -7.72 7.54
CA ASN A 45 8.63 -6.73 8.63
C ASN A 45 8.54 -5.28 8.13
N LEU A 46 8.50 -5.05 6.82
CA LEU A 46 8.25 -3.74 6.21
C LEU A 46 6.87 -3.66 5.55
N SER A 47 6.07 -4.73 5.64
CA SER A 47 4.77 -4.80 4.98
C SER A 47 3.63 -5.25 5.88
N GLN A 48 3.85 -6.00 6.96
CA GLN A 48 2.79 -6.47 7.87
C GLN A 48 2.46 -5.41 8.93
N ILE A 49 1.45 -4.59 8.69
CA ILE A 49 1.05 -3.46 9.57
C ILE A 49 0.33 -3.96 10.82
N THR A 50 -0.57 -4.92 10.65
CA THR A 50 -1.23 -5.68 11.73
C THR A 50 -1.11 -7.17 11.40
N PRO A 51 -1.54 -8.10 12.27
CA PRO A 51 -1.50 -9.53 11.94
C PRO A 51 -2.16 -9.86 10.60
N HIS A 52 -3.26 -9.19 10.25
CA HIS A 52 -4.05 -9.47 9.04
C HIS A 52 -3.98 -8.37 7.96
N LEU A 53 -3.39 -7.20 8.23
CA LEU A 53 -3.26 -6.13 7.23
C LEU A 53 -1.82 -5.98 6.75
N HIS A 54 -1.62 -6.12 5.45
CA HIS A 54 -0.33 -5.91 4.80
C HIS A 54 -0.37 -4.77 3.77
N VAL A 55 0.70 -3.98 3.69
CA VAL A 55 0.86 -2.85 2.76
C VAL A 55 2.17 -2.97 1.99
N GLY A 56 2.12 -2.80 0.67
CA GLY A 56 3.35 -2.79 -0.12
C GLY A 56 3.20 -2.32 -1.56
N GLY A 57 4.27 -2.51 -2.34
CA GLY A 57 4.25 -2.25 -3.78
C GLY A 57 3.81 -3.48 -4.58
N GLN A 58 3.77 -3.36 -5.90
CA GLN A 58 3.39 -4.46 -6.79
C GLN A 58 4.18 -5.73 -6.49
N TYR A 59 3.48 -6.80 -6.14
CA TYR A 59 4.04 -8.15 -6.04
C TYR A 59 4.04 -8.80 -7.43
N ARG A 60 4.74 -9.92 -7.55
CA ARG A 60 4.83 -10.72 -8.78
C ARG A 60 4.22 -12.09 -8.52
N ARG A 61 3.81 -12.81 -9.58
CA ARG A 61 3.29 -14.19 -9.51
C ARG A 61 4.09 -15.10 -8.56
N ARG A 62 5.43 -15.13 -8.71
CA ARG A 62 6.35 -15.93 -7.85
C ARG A 62 6.40 -15.52 -6.37
N GLY A 63 5.89 -14.34 -6.04
CA GLY A 63 5.80 -13.83 -4.68
C GLY A 63 4.52 -14.23 -3.96
N TRP A 64 3.49 -14.64 -4.70
CA TRP A 64 2.19 -15.00 -4.11
C TRP A 64 2.31 -16.08 -3.01
N PRO A 65 3.05 -17.20 -3.20
CA PRO A 65 3.20 -18.20 -2.13
C PRO A 65 3.79 -17.63 -0.83
N ARG A 66 4.65 -16.60 -0.92
CA ARG A 66 5.21 -15.92 0.27
C ARG A 66 4.19 -15.04 0.97
N LEU A 67 3.29 -14.39 0.22
CA LEU A 67 2.16 -13.64 0.80
C LEU A 67 1.16 -14.62 1.44
N ALA A 68 0.77 -15.68 0.72
CA ALA A 68 -0.13 -16.72 1.22
C ALA A 68 0.38 -17.39 2.49
N SER A 69 1.69 -17.70 2.58
CA SER A 69 2.30 -18.26 3.80
C SER A 69 2.21 -17.37 5.04
N ARG A 70 1.85 -16.08 4.87
CA ARG A 70 1.64 -15.12 5.96
C ARG A 70 0.15 -14.99 6.33
N GLY A 71 -0.71 -15.82 5.76
CA GLY A 71 -2.17 -15.75 5.92
C GLY A 71 -2.86 -14.79 4.96
N VAL A 72 -2.14 -14.19 3.99
CA VAL A 72 -2.79 -13.31 2.99
C VAL A 72 -3.61 -14.16 2.02
N VAL A 73 -4.92 -13.90 1.99
CA VAL A 73 -5.87 -14.55 1.08
C VAL A 73 -6.43 -13.58 0.05
N ALA A 74 -6.40 -12.28 0.35
CA ALA A 74 -7.03 -11.26 -0.47
C ALA A 74 -6.09 -10.10 -0.85
N VAL A 75 -6.38 -9.44 -1.98
CA VAL A 75 -5.61 -8.31 -2.50
C VAL A 75 -6.50 -7.12 -2.82
N VAL A 76 -6.07 -5.92 -2.39
CA VAL A 76 -6.61 -4.64 -2.86
C VAL A 76 -5.56 -3.97 -3.76
N ASN A 77 -5.86 -3.81 -5.05
CA ASN A 77 -4.99 -3.17 -6.02
C ASN A 77 -5.45 -1.74 -6.33
N MET A 78 -4.53 -0.79 -6.19
CA MET A 78 -4.82 0.64 -6.41
C MET A 78 -4.19 1.26 -7.66
N ARG A 79 -3.76 0.45 -8.63
CA ARG A 79 -2.99 0.93 -9.80
C ARG A 79 -3.86 1.06 -11.06
N VAL A 80 -4.15 2.29 -11.49
CA VAL A 80 -4.80 2.54 -12.81
C VAL A 80 -4.11 1.82 -13.98
N GLY A 81 -2.77 1.85 -14.03
CA GLY A 81 -2.02 1.33 -15.18
C GLY A 81 -1.63 -0.14 -15.11
N PHE A 82 -2.18 -0.92 -14.17
CA PHE A 82 -1.87 -2.34 -14.03
C PHE A 82 -2.94 -3.04 -13.17
N ASP A 83 -3.86 -3.74 -13.81
CA ASP A 83 -4.78 -4.66 -13.15
C ASP A 83 -4.10 -6.03 -12.97
N ASP A 84 -4.13 -6.56 -11.75
CA ASP A 84 -3.57 -7.87 -11.43
C ASP A 84 -4.39 -9.01 -12.05
N ASN A 85 -5.69 -8.80 -12.26
CA ASN A 85 -6.57 -9.78 -12.88
C ASN A 85 -6.23 -9.94 -14.37
N ASP A 86 -6.08 -8.82 -15.09
CA ASP A 86 -5.63 -8.82 -16.49
C ASP A 86 -4.22 -9.42 -16.66
N ALA A 87 -3.35 -9.22 -15.66
CA ALA A 87 -2.03 -9.84 -15.64
C ALA A 87 -2.06 -11.33 -15.22
N GLY A 88 -3.23 -11.85 -14.83
CA GLY A 88 -3.47 -13.21 -14.35
C GLY A 88 -2.77 -13.54 -13.04
N ILE A 89 -2.39 -12.53 -12.25
CA ILE A 89 -1.68 -12.71 -10.97
C ILE A 89 -2.57 -12.49 -9.75
N ALA A 90 -3.76 -11.93 -9.93
CA ALA A 90 -4.73 -11.74 -8.87
C ALA A 90 -5.10 -13.08 -8.20
N PRO A 91 -5.24 -13.11 -6.86
CA PRO A 91 -5.88 -14.23 -6.19
C PRO A 91 -7.39 -14.21 -6.41
N GLU A 92 -8.07 -15.26 -5.94
CA GLU A 92 -9.53 -15.36 -6.00
C GLU A 92 -10.24 -14.19 -5.30
N ARG A 93 -9.76 -13.78 -4.12
CA ARG A 93 -10.28 -12.64 -3.37
C ARG A 93 -9.54 -11.37 -3.77
N TYR A 94 -10.11 -10.63 -4.72
CA TYR A 94 -9.44 -9.47 -5.31
C TYR A 94 -10.38 -8.28 -5.47
N LEU A 95 -9.91 -7.10 -5.07
CA LEU A 95 -10.60 -5.84 -5.26
C LEU A 95 -9.71 -4.84 -6.01
N TYR A 96 -10.21 -4.35 -7.15
CA TYR A 96 -9.53 -3.34 -7.95
C TYR A 96 -10.13 -1.95 -7.73
N LEU A 97 -9.35 -1.06 -7.11
CA LEU A 97 -9.71 0.33 -6.83
C LEU A 97 -8.74 1.29 -7.54
N PRO A 98 -8.84 1.44 -8.87
CA PRO A 98 -7.88 2.22 -9.63
C PRO A 98 -7.80 3.67 -9.12
N THR A 99 -6.62 4.08 -8.66
CA THR A 99 -6.32 5.45 -8.23
C THR A 99 -5.09 5.97 -8.96
N VAL A 100 -5.14 7.20 -9.48
CA VAL A 100 -4.03 7.84 -10.20
C VAL A 100 -2.83 8.02 -9.26
N ASP A 101 -1.61 7.89 -9.79
CA ASP A 101 -0.41 8.02 -8.95
C ASP A 101 -0.28 9.43 -8.36
N ASN A 102 -0.02 9.50 -7.05
CA ASN A 102 -0.04 10.73 -6.22
C ASN A 102 -1.40 11.40 -6.04
N ASP A 103 -2.48 10.80 -6.53
CA ASP A 103 -3.85 11.24 -6.27
C ASP A 103 -4.49 10.42 -5.13
N ALA A 104 -5.61 10.89 -4.61
CA ALA A 104 -6.36 10.22 -3.56
C ALA A 104 -7.44 9.28 -4.14
N PRO A 105 -7.71 8.12 -3.51
CA PRO A 105 -8.92 7.35 -3.80
C PRO A 105 -10.16 8.18 -3.46
N THR A 106 -11.28 7.95 -4.16
CA THR A 106 -12.55 8.60 -3.81
C THR A 106 -13.09 8.11 -2.46
N LEU A 107 -14.06 8.81 -1.87
CA LEU A 107 -14.67 8.35 -0.61
C LEU A 107 -15.37 7.01 -0.80
N GLU A 108 -16.01 6.79 -1.95
CA GLU A 108 -16.66 5.53 -2.31
C GLU A 108 -15.63 4.41 -2.43
N GLN A 109 -14.47 4.67 -3.04
CA GLN A 109 -13.38 3.70 -3.10
C GLN A 109 -12.84 3.38 -1.70
N LEU A 110 -12.72 4.38 -0.82
CA LEU A 110 -12.32 4.15 0.57
C LEU A 110 -13.35 3.29 1.30
N HIS A 111 -14.65 3.59 1.21
CA HIS A 111 -15.69 2.77 1.82
C HIS A 111 -15.68 1.33 1.29
N ALA A 112 -15.60 1.13 -0.03
CA ALA A 112 -15.54 -0.20 -0.64
C ALA A 112 -14.30 -0.98 -0.19
N GLY A 113 -13.13 -0.34 -0.19
CA GLY A 113 -11.89 -0.96 0.26
C GLY A 113 -11.90 -1.32 1.74
N VAL A 114 -12.44 -0.44 2.60
CA VAL A 114 -12.61 -0.73 4.02
C VAL A 114 -13.55 -1.91 4.24
N ALA A 115 -14.73 -1.91 3.59
CA ALA A 115 -15.70 -2.99 3.72
C ALA A 115 -15.10 -4.34 3.32
N PHE A 116 -14.40 -4.39 2.19
CA PHE A 116 -13.68 -5.58 1.74
C PHE A 116 -12.61 -6.04 2.73
N ILE A 117 -11.80 -5.12 3.26
CA ILE A 117 -10.76 -5.48 4.24
C ILE A 117 -11.39 -6.03 5.53
N VAL A 118 -12.46 -5.40 6.02
CA VAL A 118 -13.18 -5.85 7.23
C VAL A 118 -13.76 -7.24 7.03
N GLU A 119 -14.42 -7.49 5.89
CA GLU A 119 -15.01 -8.80 5.57
C GLU A 119 -13.98 -9.92 5.57
N GLU A 120 -12.85 -9.73 4.87
CA GLU A 120 -11.79 -10.74 4.77
C GLU A 120 -11.13 -11.01 6.13
N ILE A 121 -10.91 -9.97 6.93
CA ILE A 121 -10.30 -10.10 8.27
C ILE A 121 -11.27 -10.77 9.24
N ALA A 122 -12.58 -10.49 9.16
CA ALA A 122 -13.59 -11.16 9.99
C ALA A 122 -13.65 -12.67 9.75
N GLN A 123 -13.28 -13.12 8.54
CA GLN A 123 -13.17 -14.54 8.18
C GLN A 123 -11.80 -15.15 8.57
N GLY A 124 -10.94 -14.39 9.25
CA GLY A 124 -9.59 -14.82 9.66
C GLY A 124 -8.52 -14.68 8.57
N GLY A 125 -8.89 -14.15 7.40
CA GLY A 125 -7.99 -13.92 6.27
C GLY A 125 -7.11 -12.69 6.46
N GLY A 126 -5.97 -12.66 5.77
CA GLY A 126 -5.12 -11.49 5.63
C GLY A 126 -5.33 -10.78 4.29
N VAL A 127 -5.19 -9.46 4.27
CA VAL A 127 -5.34 -8.62 3.07
C VAL A 127 -4.04 -7.91 2.74
N TYR A 128 -3.63 -7.99 1.48
CA TYR A 128 -2.50 -7.23 0.94
C TYR A 128 -2.98 -6.05 0.08
N VAL A 129 -2.81 -4.84 0.61
CA VAL A 129 -3.10 -3.60 -0.08
C VAL A 129 -1.85 -3.11 -0.80
N HIS A 130 -1.93 -2.93 -2.13
CA HIS A 130 -0.78 -2.43 -2.89
C HIS A 130 -1.08 -1.36 -3.92
N CYS A 131 -0.02 -0.67 -4.30
CA CYS A 131 0.03 0.21 -5.45
C CYS A 131 1.34 -0.04 -6.21
N GLY A 132 1.88 0.94 -6.93
CA GLY A 132 3.18 0.75 -7.61
C GLY A 132 4.34 0.51 -6.62
N SER A 133 4.49 1.39 -5.63
CA SER A 133 5.61 1.35 -4.67
C SER A 133 5.21 1.03 -3.22
N GLY A 134 3.92 1.11 -2.90
CA GLY A 134 3.42 0.99 -1.53
C GLY A 134 3.83 2.16 -0.65
N VAL A 135 3.67 3.39 -1.15
CA VAL A 135 4.18 4.62 -0.49
C VAL A 135 3.07 5.63 -0.24
N GLY A 136 2.19 5.86 -1.22
CA GLY A 136 1.04 6.77 -1.14
C GLY A 136 -0.27 5.99 -1.07
N ARG A 137 -0.98 5.87 -2.20
CA ARG A 137 -2.26 5.13 -2.38
C ARG A 137 -2.50 3.94 -1.44
N ALA A 138 -1.64 2.92 -1.47
CA ALA A 138 -1.80 1.74 -0.62
C ALA A 138 -1.76 2.05 0.88
N ALA A 139 -0.90 2.98 1.30
CA ALA A 139 -0.87 3.45 2.68
C ALA A 139 -2.10 4.29 3.01
N THR A 140 -2.65 5.05 2.06
CA THR A 140 -3.92 5.78 2.21
C THR A 140 -5.09 4.85 2.47
N MET A 141 -5.21 3.78 1.69
CA MET A 141 -6.28 2.80 1.87
C MET A 141 -6.15 2.06 3.21
N ALA A 142 -4.92 1.67 3.58
CA ALA A 142 -4.66 1.08 4.90
C ALA A 142 -4.96 2.06 6.04
N ALA A 143 -4.67 3.35 5.88
CA ALA A 143 -4.98 4.37 6.89
C ALA A 143 -6.50 4.50 7.08
N ALA A 144 -7.29 4.55 6.00
CA ALA A 144 -8.75 4.58 6.09
C ALA A 144 -9.32 3.34 6.79
N TYR A 145 -8.79 2.15 6.51
CA TYR A 145 -9.17 0.94 7.27
C TYR A 145 -8.83 1.08 8.76
N LEU A 146 -7.61 1.49 9.12
CA LEU A 146 -7.24 1.67 10.52
C LEU A 146 -8.12 2.73 11.22
N VAL A 147 -8.50 3.80 10.52
CA VAL A 147 -9.43 4.80 11.04
C VAL A 147 -10.82 4.19 11.28
N SER A 148 -11.31 3.36 10.37
CA SER A 148 -12.59 2.65 10.56
C SER A 148 -12.59 1.70 11.76
N THR A 149 -11.42 1.27 12.25
CA THR A 149 -11.31 0.48 13.48
C THR A 149 -11.21 1.34 14.75
N GLY A 150 -11.48 2.65 14.67
CA GLY A 150 -11.48 3.57 15.79
C GLY A 150 -10.14 4.29 16.06
N LEU A 151 -9.13 4.16 15.19
CA LEU A 151 -7.93 4.98 15.31
C LEU A 151 -8.18 6.39 14.79
N THR A 152 -7.54 7.39 15.40
CA THR A 152 -7.45 8.71 14.76
C THR A 152 -6.55 8.62 13.52
N PRO A 153 -6.72 9.52 12.52
CA PRO A 153 -5.84 9.58 11.35
C PRO A 153 -4.35 9.60 11.71
N ASP A 154 -3.96 10.42 12.70
CA ASP A 154 -2.58 10.49 13.17
C ASP A 154 -2.05 9.15 13.69
N ARG A 155 -2.87 8.42 14.47
CA ARG A 155 -2.51 7.09 14.98
C ARG A 155 -2.44 6.06 13.87
N ALA A 156 -3.35 6.12 12.89
CA ALA A 156 -3.31 5.25 11.71
C ALA A 156 -2.01 5.46 10.92
N TRP A 157 -1.63 6.71 10.65
CA TRP A 157 -0.40 7.01 9.93
C TRP A 157 0.85 6.63 10.73
N MET A 158 0.87 6.89 12.03
CA MET A 158 1.96 6.48 12.93
C MET A 158 2.14 4.97 12.88
N ARG A 159 1.06 4.20 13.02
CA ARG A 159 1.08 2.74 12.98
C ARG A 159 1.64 2.21 11.67
N ILE A 160 1.29 2.80 10.54
CA ILE A 160 1.85 2.39 9.24
C ILE A 160 3.34 2.76 9.16
N ARG A 161 3.77 3.92 9.67
CA ARG A 161 5.17 4.36 9.66
C ARG A 161 6.08 3.52 10.55
N GLU A 162 5.58 2.98 11.66
CA GLU A 162 6.35 2.06 12.54
C GLU A 162 6.88 0.85 11.76
N VAL A 163 6.06 0.30 10.87
CA VAL A 163 6.41 -0.86 10.05
C VAL A 163 7.05 -0.43 8.72
N ARG A 164 6.49 0.59 8.08
CA ARG A 164 6.88 1.04 6.73
C ARG A 164 7.29 2.52 6.75
N PRO A 165 8.48 2.85 7.30
CA PRO A 165 8.88 4.23 7.62
C PRO A 165 9.03 5.14 6.40
N PHE A 166 9.12 4.57 5.21
CA PHE A 166 9.29 5.30 3.95
C PHE A 166 7.97 5.64 3.25
N ILE A 167 6.80 5.38 3.86
CA ILE A 167 5.54 5.93 3.33
C ILE A 167 5.64 7.45 3.23
N ARG A 168 4.98 7.99 2.21
CA ARG A 168 4.96 9.42 1.92
C ARG A 168 3.69 9.71 1.13
N PRO A 169 2.51 9.67 1.79
CA PRO A 169 1.27 10.03 1.14
C PRO A 169 1.34 11.48 0.63
N ALA A 170 0.73 11.74 -0.52
CA ALA A 170 0.57 13.09 -1.04
C ALA A 170 -0.36 13.90 -0.13
N PRO A 171 -0.28 15.24 -0.12
CA PRO A 171 -1.18 16.07 0.68
C PRO A 171 -2.67 15.76 0.42
N VAL A 172 -3.05 15.53 -0.84
CA VAL A 172 -4.42 15.14 -1.21
C VAL A 172 -4.85 13.81 -0.60
N GLN A 173 -3.94 12.85 -0.47
CA GLN A 173 -4.19 11.56 0.16
C GLN A 173 -4.37 11.68 1.68
N VAL A 174 -3.60 12.56 2.33
CA VAL A 174 -3.78 12.84 3.76
C VAL A 174 -5.14 13.51 3.99
N ALA A 175 -5.43 14.59 3.24
CA ALA A 175 -6.70 15.30 3.33
C ALA A 175 -7.91 14.40 3.06
N GLN A 176 -7.77 13.41 2.18
CA GLN A 176 -8.86 12.47 1.90
C GLN A 176 -9.15 11.52 3.06
N VAL A 177 -8.12 11.07 3.79
CA VAL A 177 -8.31 10.28 5.01
C VAL A 177 -8.99 11.12 6.09
N GLU A 178 -8.64 12.41 6.22
CA GLU A 178 -9.35 13.32 7.13
C GLU A 178 -10.83 13.47 6.76
N ARG A 179 -11.14 13.64 5.46
CA ARG A 179 -12.52 13.70 4.97
C ARG A 179 -13.29 12.41 5.25
N PHE A 180 -12.63 11.26 5.08
CA PHE A 180 -13.22 9.95 5.35
C PHE A 180 -13.64 9.79 6.82
N VAL A 181 -12.92 10.39 7.79
CA VAL A 181 -13.36 10.38 9.20
C VAL A 181 -14.77 10.96 9.34
N GLY A 182 -15.06 12.05 8.63
CA GLY A 182 -16.35 12.74 8.68
C GLY A 182 -17.50 11.97 8.03
N THR A 183 -17.22 10.89 7.29
CA THR A 183 -18.24 10.02 6.69
C THR A 183 -18.52 8.78 7.52
N LEU A 184 -17.74 8.53 8.57
CA LEU A 184 -17.98 7.42 9.49
C LEU A 184 -19.10 7.79 10.46
N VAL A 185 -20.19 7.04 10.40
CA VAL A 185 -21.26 7.12 11.40
C VAL A 185 -20.82 6.27 12.59
N TYR A 186 -20.30 6.91 13.63
CA TYR A 186 -20.07 6.26 14.91
C TYR A 186 -21.43 6.12 15.61
N TRP A 187 -21.89 4.88 15.81
CA TRP A 187 -23.06 4.57 16.64
C TRP A 187 -22.68 4.51 18.12
#